data_AF-A0A0M4E550-F1
#
_entry.id   AF-A0A0M4E550-F1
#
_cell.length_a   1.000
_cell.length_b   1.000
_cell.length_c   1.000
_cell.angle_alpha   90.00
_cell.angle_beta   90.00
_cell.angle_gamma   90.00
#
_symmetry.space_group_name_H-M   'P 1'
#
loop_
_entity.id
_entity.type
_entity.pdbx_description
1 polymer ?
#
loop_
_entity_poly.entity_id
_entity_poly.type
_entity_poly.pdbx_seq_one_letter_code
_entity_poly.pdbx_strand_id
1 'polypeptide(L)' 'SVVIGYDGRHHSKRFAELAATVFLSNQFRVHLFGRTVATPFIPFAVKKLNCLAGVMVTASHNP' A
#
# COMPACT_ATOMS: atom_id res chain seq x y z
N SER A 1 6.03 -9.54 -6.13
CA SER A 1 6.11 -8.41 -5.19
C SER A 1 4.75 -7.75 -5.03
N VAL A 2 4.55 -6.99 -3.97
CA VAL A 2 3.31 -6.23 -3.69
C VAL A 2 3.69 -4.78 -3.45
N VAL A 3 2.90 -3.83 -3.95
CA VAL A 3 3.03 -2.41 -3.59
C VAL A 3 1.92 -2.01 -2.62
N ILE A 4 2.26 -1.22 -1.61
CA ILE A 4 1.34 -0.81 -0.55
C ILE A 4 1.44 0.71 -0.37
N GLY A 5 0.30 1.38 -0.29
CA GLY A 5 0.22 2.79 0.08
C GLY A 5 -0.98 3.07 0.95
N TYR A 6 -1.07 4.32 1.40
CA TYR A 6 -2.04 4.76 2.38
C TYR A 6 -2.40 6.23 2.20
N ASP A 7 -3.61 6.60 2.58
CA ASP A 7 -4.06 7.99 2.63
C ASP A 7 -3.76 8.66 3.99
N GLY A 8 -4.15 9.93 4.14
CA GLY A 8 -3.87 10.73 5.33
C GLY A 8 -4.74 10.45 6.55
N ARG A 9 -5.58 9.39 6.55
CA ARG A 9 -6.49 9.14 7.67
C ARG A 9 -5.76 8.65 8.90
N HIS A 10 -6.44 8.80 10.04
CA HIS A 10 -5.97 8.25 11.29
C HIS A 10 -5.70 6.74 11.15
N HIS A 11 -4.53 6.31 11.62
CA HIS A 11 -4.02 4.94 11.52
C HIS A 11 -3.76 4.35 10.12
N SER A 12 -4.06 5.05 9.00
CA SER A 12 -3.80 4.51 7.65
C SER A 12 -2.35 4.07 7.46
N LYS A 13 -1.37 4.84 7.95
CA LYS A 13 0.05 4.45 7.96
C LYS A 13 0.29 3.15 8.75
N ARG A 14 -0.23 3.07 9.97
CA ARG A 14 -0.07 1.90 10.85
C ARG A 14 -0.66 0.64 10.21
N PHE A 15 -1.84 0.74 9.60
CA PHE A 15 -2.45 -0.39 8.90
C PHE A 15 -1.67 -0.80 7.65
N ALA A 16 -1.09 0.13 6.91
CA ALA A 16 -0.23 -0.20 5.77
C ALA A 16 1.07 -0.89 6.21
N GLU A 17 1.67 -0.47 7.33
CA GLU A 17 2.84 -1.14 7.93
C GLU A 17 2.51 -2.55 8.43
N LEU A 18 1.33 -2.75 9.04
CA LEU A 18 0.85 -4.08 9.43
C LEU A 18 0.62 -4.98 8.22
N ALA A 19 -0.03 -4.49 7.17
CA ALA A 19 -0.20 -5.24 5.92
C ALA A 19 1.15 -5.61 5.29
N ALA A 20 2.09 -4.66 5.25
CA ALA A 20 3.45 -4.91 4.78
C ALA A 20 4.14 -6.01 5.59
N THR A 21 4.01 -5.98 6.92
CA THR A 21 4.59 -6.98 7.82
C THR A 21 4.04 -8.38 7.52
N VAL A 22 2.73 -8.52 7.31
CA VAL A 22 2.10 -9.81 6.94
C VAL A 22 2.67 -10.34 5.63
N PHE A 23 2.79 -9.50 4.59
CA PHE A 23 3.37 -9.92 3.31
C PHE A 23 4.84 -10.31 3.44
N LEU A 24 5.64 -9.55 4.19
CA LEU A 24 7.06 -9.84 4.43
C LEU A 24 7.24 -11.17 5.17
N SER A 25 6.42 -11.44 6.19
CA SER A 25 6.43 -12.72 6.92
C SER A 25 6.06 -13.92 6.03
N ASN A 26 5.30 -13.68 4.96
CA ASN A 26 4.96 -14.68 3.95
C ASN A 26 5.95 -14.66 2.75
N GLN A 27 7.15 -14.12 2.95
CA GLN A 27 8.24 -14.10 1.95
C GLN A 27 7.91 -13.33 0.65
N PHE A 28 6.91 -12.43 0.67
CA PHE A 28 6.69 -11.52 -0.45
C PHE A 28 7.60 -10.30 -0.36
N ARG A 29 8.21 -9.93 -1.50
CA ARG A 29 8.86 -8.61 -1.64
C ARG A 29 7.82 -7.50 -1.59
N VAL A 30 7.97 -6.54 -0.67
CA VAL A 30 7.06 -5.41 -0.46
C VAL A 30 7.70 -4.09 -0.88
N HIS A 31 6.94 -3.25 -1.58
CA HIS A 31 7.24 -1.85 -1.85
C HIS A 31 6.22 -0.98 -1.10
N LEU A 32 6.60 -0.42 0.04
CA LEU A 32 5.74 0.46 0.84
C LEU A 32 6.06 1.92 0.51
N PHE A 33 5.04 2.73 0.18
CA PHE A 33 5.22 4.18 0.07
C PHE A 33 5.55 4.79 1.44
N GLY A 34 6.62 5.61 1.52
CA GLY A 34 7.06 6.24 2.78
C GLY A 34 6.26 7.47 3.22
N ARG A 35 5.24 7.86 2.45
CA ARG A 35 4.35 9.00 2.72
C ARG A 35 2.95 8.71 2.18
N THR A 36 2.00 9.57 2.52
CA THR A 36 0.64 9.51 1.96
C THR A 36 0.65 9.64 0.44
N VAL A 37 -0.21 8.87 -0.23
CA VAL A 37 -0.33 8.86 -1.69
C VAL A 37 -1.79 8.79 -2.13
N ALA A 38 -2.08 9.29 -3.33
CA ALA A 38 -3.40 9.14 -3.92
C ALA A 38 -3.58 7.73 -4.49
N THR A 39 -4.81 7.19 -4.43
CA THR A 39 -5.16 5.84 -4.91
C THR A 39 -4.60 5.50 -6.31
N PRO A 40 -4.60 6.40 -7.32
CA PRO A 40 -4.07 6.06 -8.65
C PRO A 40 -2.57 5.71 -8.70
N PHE A 41 -1.78 6.11 -7.69
CA PHE A 41 -0.37 5.73 -7.63
C PHE A 41 -0.17 4.23 -7.42
N ILE A 42 -1.13 3.53 -6.81
CA ILE A 42 -1.05 2.09 -6.57
C ILE A 42 -1.13 1.30 -7.89
N PRO A 43 -2.19 1.39 -8.72
CA PRO A 43 -2.23 0.68 -9.99
C PRO A 43 -1.12 1.15 -10.97
N PHE A 44 -0.71 2.42 -10.91
CA PHE A 44 0.47 2.89 -11.65
C PHE A 44 1.74 2.13 -11.22
N ALA A 45 2.01 2.06 -9.92
CA ALA A 45 3.19 1.38 -9.38
C ALA A 45 3.14 -0.14 -9.59
N VAL A 46 1.95 -0.75 -9.52
CA VAL A 46 1.76 -2.17 -9.86
C VAL A 46 2.27 -2.44 -11.28
N LYS A 47 1.81 -1.65 -12.26
CA LYS A 47 2.26 -1.78 -13.66
C LYS A 47 3.75 -1.45 -13.81
N LYS A 48 4.21 -0.34 -13.20
CA LYS A 48 5.59 0.15 -13.36
C LYS A 48 6.64 -0.79 -12.75
N LEU A 49 6.33 -1.43 -11.63
CA LEU A 49 7.23 -2.32 -10.90
C LEU A 49 6.96 -3.81 -11.18
N ASN A 50 6.02 -4.11 -12.07
CA ASN A 50 5.55 -5.47 -12.37
C ASN A 50 5.19 -6.27 -11.10
N CYS A 51 4.47 -5.62 -10.18
CA CYS A 51 3.98 -6.28 -8.96
C CYS A 51 2.77 -7.16 -9.27
N LEU A 52 2.57 -8.20 -8.46
CA LEU A 52 1.41 -9.09 -8.57
C LEU A 52 0.12 -8.43 -8.08
N ALA A 53 0.23 -7.53 -7.09
CA ALA A 53 -0.90 -6.87 -6.46
C ALA A 53 -0.52 -5.49 -5.91
N GLY A 54 -1.55 -4.69 -5.66
CA GLY A 54 -1.46 -3.40 -4.98
C GLY A 54 -2.47 -3.31 -3.85
N VAL A 55 -2.06 -2.74 -2.72
CA VAL A 55 -2.93 -2.48 -1.56
C VAL A 55 -2.97 -0.98 -1.29
N MET A 56 -4.18 -0.42 -1.23
CA MET A 56 -4.41 0.96 -0.83
C MET A 56 -5.20 0.97 0.48
N VAL A 57 -4.59 1.48 1.55
CA VAL A 57 -5.31 1.73 2.80
C VAL A 57 -6.01 3.09 2.68
N THR A 58 -7.33 3.04 2.50
CA THR A 58 -8.17 4.23 2.35
C THR A 58 -9.62 3.90 2.68
N ALA A 59 -10.39 4.91 3.09
CA ALA A 59 -11.85 4.85 3.12
C ALA A 59 -12.49 5.68 1.99
N SER A 60 -11.73 5.96 0.93
CA SER A 60 -12.16 6.76 -0.22
C SER A 60 -12.67 8.13 0.24
N HIS A 61 -13.96 8.41 0.10
CA HIS A 61 -14.61 9.67 0.40
C HIS A 61 -15.14 9.78 1.84
N ASN A 62 -15.10 8.71 2.62
CA ASN A 62 -15.75 8.66 3.93
C ASN A 62 -15.04 9.61 4.93
N PRO A 63 -15.64 10.00 6.05
CA PRO A 63 -14.87 10.59 7.16
C PRO A 63 -13.90 9.59 7.81
#